data_AF-A0A6P0VTL2-F1
#
_entry.id   AF-A0A6P0VTL2-F1
#
_cell.length_a   1.000
_cell.length_b   1.000
_cell.length_c   1.000
_cell.angle_alpha   90.00
_cell.angle_beta   90.00
_cell.angle_gamma   90.00
#
_symmetry.space_group_name_H-M   'P 1'
#
loop_
_entity.id
_entity.type
_entity.pdbx_description
1 polymer ?
#
loop_
_entity_poly.entity_id
_entity_poly.type
_entity_poly.pdbx_seq_one_letter_code
_entity_poly.pdbx_strand_id
1 'polypeptide(L)'
;MDRDTKQKLKRIWFLRSLLGLAMLVTLGFCLRQVQAVSTHTAMHRQAQEQLQTQELRQLLRQLLRQTQEHLQEQLQTQEHLQEQLQTQEHLLRQLQTQEHLLRQLLLHMQQVKQELRQLLLHMQQVKQKSNQAWLFLGLSVLGCMALLLLLLSQQNQVSLTLTGQLFFPEECIAELEALHQRMKSQQRPLWFIRLKMLQEIVELLWAFHVHIKFENLWLPGKNSKMDE
;
A
#
# COMPACT_ATOMS: atom_id res chain seq x y z
N MET A 1 134.42 6.37 -60.91
CA MET A 1 133.11 6.52 -60.25
C MET A 1 133.07 7.91 -59.65
N ASP A 2 132.35 8.80 -60.32
CA ASP A 2 132.43 10.24 -60.19
C ASP A 2 131.78 10.75 -58.89
N ARG A 3 132.36 11.75 -58.23
CA ARG A 3 131.79 12.32 -56.98
C ARG A 3 130.39 12.89 -57.23
N ASP A 4 130.08 13.26 -58.47
CA ASP A 4 128.81 13.84 -58.89
C ASP A 4 127.63 12.83 -58.88
N THR A 5 127.87 11.53 -59.13
CA THR A 5 126.81 10.50 -59.13
C THR A 5 126.39 10.09 -57.71
N LYS A 6 127.34 10.09 -56.75
CA LYS A 6 127.03 9.86 -55.32
C LYS A 6 126.15 10.99 -54.75
N GLN A 7 126.34 12.22 -55.21
CA GLN A 7 125.57 13.37 -54.73
C GLN A 7 124.13 13.36 -55.27
N LYS A 8 123.93 12.93 -56.52
CA LYS A 8 122.60 12.74 -57.13
C LYS A 8 121.81 11.61 -56.48
N LEU A 9 122.45 10.48 -56.17
CA LEU A 9 121.78 9.35 -55.50
C LEU A 9 121.34 9.71 -54.06
N LYS A 10 122.15 10.51 -53.35
CA LYS A 10 121.82 11.01 -52.01
C LYS A 10 120.63 11.96 -52.02
N ARG A 11 120.49 12.80 -53.06
CA ARG A 11 119.30 13.65 -53.27
C ARG A 11 118.04 12.84 -53.56
N ILE A 12 118.13 11.79 -54.38
CA ILE A 12 116.98 10.93 -54.69
C ILE A 12 116.49 10.19 -53.44
N TRP A 13 117.41 9.64 -52.64
CA TRP A 13 117.07 8.99 -51.37
C TRP A 13 116.45 9.97 -50.37
N PHE A 14 116.98 11.20 -50.30
CA PHE A 14 116.43 12.25 -49.44
C PHE A 14 115.02 12.66 -49.90
N LEU A 15 114.81 12.87 -51.20
CA LEU A 15 113.49 13.19 -51.77
C LEU A 15 112.46 12.08 -51.52
N ARG A 16 112.86 10.82 -51.66
CA ARG A 16 111.97 9.66 -51.44
C ARG A 16 111.61 9.49 -49.95
N SER A 17 112.55 9.78 -49.05
CA SER A 17 112.30 9.83 -47.60
C SER A 17 111.39 11.00 -47.22
N LEU A 18 111.61 12.18 -47.82
CA LEU A 18 110.76 13.35 -47.63
C LEU A 18 109.32 13.10 -48.12
N LEU A 19 109.18 12.43 -49.27
CA LEU A 19 107.88 12.03 -49.81
C LEU A 19 107.18 11.03 -48.90
N GLY A 20 107.91 10.06 -48.35
CA GLY A 20 107.38 9.08 -47.39
C GLY A 20 106.90 9.73 -46.10
N LEU A 21 107.66 10.70 -45.56
CA LEU A 21 107.26 11.46 -44.37
C LEU A 21 106.06 12.37 -44.66
N ALA A 22 106.00 13.02 -45.82
CA ALA A 22 104.85 13.82 -46.23
C ALA A 22 103.57 12.96 -46.39
N MET A 23 103.70 11.75 -46.93
CA MET A 23 102.60 10.78 -47.02
C MET A 23 102.15 10.28 -45.65
N LEU A 24 103.06 10.04 -44.71
CA LEU A 24 102.71 9.63 -43.34
C LEU A 24 102.03 10.76 -42.55
N VAL A 25 102.48 12.01 -42.72
CA VAL A 25 101.85 13.17 -42.07
C VAL A 25 100.45 13.42 -42.64
N THR A 26 100.27 13.28 -43.96
CA THR A 26 98.95 13.43 -44.60
C THR A 26 98.01 12.28 -44.23
N LEU A 27 98.48 11.02 -44.19
CA LEU A 27 97.71 9.88 -43.69
C LEU A 27 97.33 10.04 -42.21
N GLY A 28 98.25 10.52 -41.37
CA GLY A 28 97.98 10.80 -39.96
C GLY A 28 96.93 11.91 -39.76
N PHE A 29 96.97 12.96 -40.58
CA PHE A 29 95.96 14.01 -40.58
C PHE A 29 94.59 13.50 -41.06
N CYS A 30 94.56 12.68 -42.13
CA CYS A 30 93.34 12.03 -42.61
C CYS A 30 92.74 11.08 -41.57
N LEU A 31 93.54 10.24 -40.91
CA LEU A 31 93.06 9.34 -39.85
C LEU A 31 92.50 10.13 -38.66
N ARG A 32 93.17 11.22 -38.25
CA ARG A 32 92.70 12.07 -37.15
C ARG A 32 91.39 12.79 -37.50
N GLN A 33 91.23 13.24 -38.75
CA GLN A 33 89.97 13.82 -39.25
C GLN A 33 88.85 12.79 -39.32
N VAL A 34 89.11 11.59 -39.83
CA VAL A 34 88.13 10.49 -39.88
C VAL A 34 87.70 10.09 -38.46
N GLN A 35 88.64 10.05 -37.51
CA GLN A 35 88.35 9.73 -36.11
C GLN A 35 87.53 10.84 -35.43
N ALA A 36 87.80 12.12 -35.73
CA ALA A 36 87.00 13.25 -35.24
C ALA A 36 85.57 13.29 -35.83
N VAL A 37 85.42 12.96 -37.12
CA VAL A 37 84.09 12.84 -37.75
C VAL A 37 83.34 11.63 -37.22
N SER A 38 84.04 10.52 -36.94
CA SER A 38 83.45 9.32 -36.35
C SER A 38 82.94 9.55 -34.92
N THR A 39 83.66 10.31 -34.09
CA THR A 39 83.19 10.63 -32.73
C THR A 39 82.03 11.63 -32.75
N HIS A 40 82.06 12.62 -33.65
CA HIS A 40 80.96 13.57 -33.80
C HIS A 40 79.67 12.89 -34.30
N THR A 41 79.78 11.97 -35.26
CA THR A 41 78.62 11.21 -35.76
C THR A 41 78.10 10.20 -34.73
N ALA A 42 78.97 9.59 -33.92
CA ALA A 42 78.55 8.72 -32.82
C ALA A 42 77.80 9.50 -31.72
N MET A 43 78.30 10.67 -31.31
CA MET A 43 77.60 11.53 -30.33
C MET A 43 76.26 12.03 -30.86
N HIS A 44 76.15 12.38 -32.15
CA HIS A 44 74.89 12.80 -32.74
C HIS A 44 73.87 11.65 -32.80
N ARG A 45 74.29 10.42 -33.13
CA ARG A 45 73.41 9.24 -33.06
C ARG A 45 72.92 8.98 -31.65
N GLN A 46 73.82 9.05 -30.66
CA GLN A 46 73.47 8.85 -29.25
C GLN A 46 72.52 9.94 -28.73
N ALA A 47 72.75 11.21 -29.09
CA ALA A 47 71.86 12.32 -28.72
C ALA A 47 70.47 12.16 -29.36
N GLN A 48 70.41 11.69 -30.61
CA GLN A 48 69.15 11.45 -31.31
C GLN A 48 68.37 10.27 -30.71
N GLU A 49 69.04 9.18 -30.35
CA GLU A 49 68.41 8.05 -29.65
C GLU A 49 67.91 8.45 -28.25
N GLN A 50 68.66 9.30 -27.54
CA GLN A 50 68.23 9.84 -26.24
C GLN A 50 66.99 10.72 -26.38
N LEU A 51 66.94 11.59 -27.40
CA LEU A 51 65.78 12.43 -27.67
C LEU A 51 64.53 11.58 -27.99
N GLN A 52 64.66 10.60 -28.89
CA GLN A 52 63.56 9.68 -29.22
C GLN A 52 63.09 8.87 -28.01
N THR A 53 64.04 8.40 -27.18
CA THR A 53 63.71 7.70 -25.93
C THR A 53 62.98 8.63 -24.95
N GLN A 54 63.35 9.91 -24.90
CA GLN A 54 62.70 10.90 -24.04
C GLN A 54 61.29 11.23 -24.52
N GLU A 55 61.08 11.41 -25.82
CA GLU A 55 59.74 11.63 -26.40
C GLU A 55 58.83 10.43 -26.16
N LEU A 56 59.32 9.21 -26.41
CA LEU A 56 58.56 7.99 -26.14
C LEU A 56 58.17 7.87 -24.67
N ARG A 57 59.09 8.20 -23.74
CA ARG A 57 58.79 8.22 -22.30
C ARG A 57 57.75 9.28 -21.94
N GLN A 58 57.76 10.44 -22.60
CA GLN A 58 56.76 11.49 -22.37
C GLN A 58 55.38 11.06 -22.87
N LEU A 59 55.30 10.50 -24.08
CA LEU A 59 54.06 9.95 -24.63
C LEU A 59 53.49 8.83 -23.76
N LEU A 60 54.34 7.90 -23.31
CA LEU A 60 53.92 6.81 -22.44
C LEU A 60 53.40 7.32 -21.09
N ARG A 61 54.01 8.36 -20.52
CA ARG A 61 53.50 9.02 -19.30
C ARG A 61 52.16 9.72 -19.53
N GLN A 62 51.98 10.37 -20.68
CA GLN A 62 50.72 11.03 -21.03
C GLN A 62 49.59 10.01 -21.22
N LEU A 63 49.86 8.93 -21.95
CA LEU A 63 48.88 7.86 -22.18
C LEU A 63 48.52 7.16 -20.87
N LEU A 64 49.50 6.93 -20.00
CA LEU A 64 49.26 6.36 -18.67
C LEU A 64 48.41 7.28 -17.78
N ARG A 65 48.66 8.60 -17.81
CA ARG A 65 47.80 9.57 -17.11
C ARG A 65 46.38 9.59 -17.65
N GLN A 66 46.21 9.65 -18.98
CA GLN A 66 44.88 9.62 -19.60
C GLN A 66 44.13 8.34 -19.26
N THR A 67 44.82 7.19 -19.27
CA THR A 67 44.21 5.92 -18.90
C THR A 67 43.82 5.91 -17.41
N GLN A 68 44.64 6.48 -16.55
CA GLN A 68 44.35 6.59 -15.12
C GLN A 68 43.17 7.51 -14.83
N GLU A 69 43.13 8.69 -15.45
CA GLU A 69 42.02 9.65 -15.35
C GLU A 69 40.72 9.01 -15.84
N HIS A 70 40.75 8.34 -17.00
CA HIS A 70 39.58 7.67 -17.54
C HIS A 70 39.07 6.54 -16.62
N LEU A 71 39.98 5.72 -16.06
CA LEU A 71 39.60 4.69 -15.08
C LEU A 71 39.01 5.30 -13.81
N GLN A 72 39.53 6.43 -13.35
CA GLN A 72 39.04 7.11 -12.16
C GLN A 72 37.64 7.70 -12.39
N GLU A 73 37.38 8.29 -13.55
CA GLU A 73 36.04 8.75 -13.95
C GLU A 73 35.03 7.60 -14.02
N GLN A 74 35.44 6.45 -14.57
CA GLN A 74 34.60 5.25 -14.64
C GLN A 74 34.27 4.73 -13.24
N LEU A 75 35.24 4.68 -12.32
CA LEU A 75 35.00 4.29 -10.93
C LEU A 75 34.04 5.25 -10.22
N GLN A 76 34.23 6.56 -10.35
CA GLN A 76 33.33 7.55 -9.76
C GLN A 76 31.90 7.41 -10.30
N THR A 77 31.76 7.17 -11.61
CA THR A 77 30.45 6.93 -12.23
C THR A 77 29.80 5.67 -11.68
N GLN A 78 30.58 4.59 -11.50
CA GLN A 78 30.10 3.34 -10.94
C GLN A 78 29.66 3.50 -9.48
N GLU A 79 30.44 4.19 -8.66
CA GLU A 79 30.10 4.50 -7.26
C GLU A 79 28.80 5.29 -7.19
N HIS A 80 28.64 6.32 -8.03
CA HIS A 80 27.42 7.10 -8.07
C HIS A 80 26.18 6.27 -8.46
N LEU A 81 26.32 5.39 -9.46
CA LEU A 81 25.23 4.47 -9.84
C LEU A 81 24.89 3.49 -8.70
N GLN A 82 25.90 3.01 -7.97
CA GLN A 82 25.69 2.12 -6.84
C GLN A 82 24.96 2.82 -5.68
N GLU A 83 25.30 4.08 -5.37
CA GLU A 83 24.58 4.89 -4.39
C GLU A 83 23.12 5.14 -4.81
N GLN A 84 22.88 5.39 -6.10
CA GLN A 84 21.52 5.55 -6.61
C GLN A 84 20.71 4.26 -6.48
N LEU A 85 21.31 3.10 -6.79
CA LEU A 85 20.66 1.79 -6.63
C LEU A 85 20.34 1.50 -5.16
N GLN A 86 21.28 1.73 -4.24
CA GLN A 86 21.03 1.57 -2.81
C GLN A 86 19.90 2.47 -2.31
N THR A 87 19.84 3.71 -2.81
CA THR A 87 18.76 4.65 -2.49
C THR A 87 17.41 4.12 -3.01
N GLN A 88 17.35 3.62 -4.24
CA GLN A 88 16.14 3.03 -4.81
C GLN A 88 15.69 1.78 -4.04
N GLU A 89 16.60 0.89 -3.68
CA GLU A 89 16.29 -0.29 -2.86
C GLU A 89 15.73 0.10 -1.50
N HIS A 90 16.30 1.14 -0.86
CA HIS A 90 15.81 1.64 0.41
C HIS A 90 14.37 2.16 0.29
N LEU A 91 14.08 2.97 -0.73
CA LEU A 91 12.73 3.48 -1.00
C LEU A 91 11.73 2.34 -1.28
N LEU A 92 12.13 1.32 -2.05
CA LEU A 92 11.29 0.17 -2.34
C LEU A 92 10.94 -0.60 -1.05
N ARG A 93 11.91 -0.81 -0.15
CA ARG A 93 11.66 -1.44 1.16
C ARG A 93 10.72 -0.61 2.03
N GLN A 94 10.86 0.71 2.02
CA GLN A 94 9.94 1.60 2.74
C GLN A 94 8.51 1.49 2.19
N LEU A 95 8.34 1.49 0.86
CA LEU A 95 7.04 1.30 0.23
C LEU A 95 6.40 -0.04 0.57
N GLN A 96 7.17 -1.14 0.52
CA GLN A 96 6.68 -2.46 0.92
C GLN A 96 6.23 -2.50 2.38
N THR A 97 6.98 -1.83 3.27
CA THR A 97 6.63 -1.73 4.69
C THR A 97 5.33 -0.94 4.88
N GLN A 98 5.18 0.19 4.17
CA GLN A 98 3.94 0.98 4.20
C GLN A 98 2.75 0.19 3.66
N GLU A 99 2.92 -0.55 2.57
CA GLU A 99 1.86 -1.40 2.02
C GLU A 99 1.42 -2.47 3.03
N HIS A 100 2.38 -3.10 3.72
CA HIS A 100 2.08 -4.08 4.75
C HIS A 100 1.28 -3.47 5.92
N LEU A 101 1.68 -2.30 6.40
CA LEU A 101 0.96 -1.57 7.45
C LEU A 101 -0.46 -1.19 7.01
N LEU A 102 -0.62 -0.73 5.76
CA LEU A 102 -1.93 -0.37 5.22
C LEU A 102 -2.86 -1.58 5.12
N ARG A 103 -2.33 -2.74 4.71
CA ARG A 103 -3.09 -4.01 4.73
C ARG A 103 -3.49 -4.42 6.14
N GLN A 104 -2.60 -4.32 7.12
CA GLN A 104 -2.91 -4.62 8.52
C GLN A 104 -4.01 -3.69 9.07
N LEU A 105 -3.91 -2.39 8.78
CA LEU A 105 -4.91 -1.40 9.21
C LEU A 105 -6.27 -1.64 8.54
N LEU A 106 -6.29 -2.03 7.27
CA LEU A 106 -7.52 -2.40 6.57
C LEU A 106 -8.19 -3.63 7.20
N LEU A 107 -7.42 -4.66 7.57
CA LEU A 107 -7.94 -5.83 8.26
C LEU A 107 -8.51 -5.48 9.64
N HIS A 108 -7.80 -4.65 10.42
CA HIS A 108 -8.28 -4.18 11.71
C HIS A 108 -9.58 -3.37 11.58
N MET A 109 -9.67 -2.48 10.58
CA MET A 109 -10.89 -1.73 10.29
C MET A 109 -12.06 -2.65 9.89
N GLN A 110 -11.80 -3.72 9.14
CA GLN A 110 -12.82 -4.72 8.82
C GLN A 110 -13.29 -5.47 10.06
N GLN A 111 -12.38 -5.85 10.95
CA GLN A 111 -12.71 -6.51 12.22
C GLN A 111 -13.59 -5.60 13.09
N VAL A 112 -13.17 -4.35 13.33
CA VAL A 112 -13.96 -3.38 14.11
C VAL A 112 -15.35 -3.19 13.51
N LYS A 113 -15.46 -3.13 12.18
CA LYS A 113 -16.75 -3.05 11.50
C LYS A 113 -17.63 -4.28 11.75
N GLN A 114 -17.05 -5.48 11.80
CA GLN A 114 -17.78 -6.71 12.12
C GLN A 114 -18.26 -6.72 13.58
N GLU A 115 -17.40 -6.35 14.52
CA GLU A 115 -17.76 -6.24 15.94
C GLU A 115 -18.89 -5.22 16.16
N LEU A 116 -18.82 -4.07 15.48
CA LEU A 116 -19.87 -3.06 15.56
C LEU A 116 -21.21 -3.56 15.00
N ARG A 117 -21.19 -4.34 13.91
CA ARG A 117 -22.39 -5.01 13.39
C ARG A 117 -22.96 -6.02 14.37
N GLN A 118 -22.11 -6.81 15.01
CA GLN A 118 -22.54 -7.79 16.02
C GLN A 118 -23.17 -7.10 17.24
N LEU A 119 -22.54 -6.03 17.74
CA LEU A 119 -23.08 -5.23 18.85
C LEU A 119 -24.43 -4.59 18.48
N LEU A 120 -24.57 -4.07 17.27
CA LEU A 120 -25.81 -3.47 16.80
C LEU A 120 -26.94 -4.51 16.73
N LEU A 121 -26.66 -5.70 16.21
CA LEU A 121 -27.62 -6.81 16.19
C LEU A 121 -28.01 -7.25 17.60
N HIS A 122 -27.05 -7.32 18.52
CA HIS A 122 -27.33 -7.66 19.91
C HIS A 122 -28.23 -6.61 20.58
N MET A 123 -27.94 -5.33 20.39
CA MET A 123 -28.76 -4.23 20.88
C MET A 123 -30.20 -4.27 20.32
N GLN A 124 -30.35 -4.57 19.03
CA GLN A 124 -31.69 -4.76 18.43
C GLN A 124 -32.43 -5.94 19.06
N GLN A 125 -31.75 -7.07 19.30
CA GLN A 125 -32.34 -8.24 19.93
C GLN A 125 -32.77 -7.94 21.38
N VAL A 126 -31.94 -7.24 22.15
CA VAL A 126 -32.27 -6.82 23.52
C VAL A 126 -33.50 -5.90 23.50
N LYS A 127 -33.53 -4.93 22.59
CA LYS A 127 -34.68 -4.02 22.42
C LYS A 127 -35.95 -4.78 22.05
N GLN A 128 -35.86 -5.76 21.15
CA GLN A 128 -36.99 -6.60 20.76
C GLN A 128 -37.51 -7.44 21.92
N LYS A 129 -36.62 -8.06 22.70
CA LYS A 129 -36.99 -8.83 23.90
C LYS A 129 -37.66 -7.94 24.95
N SER A 130 -37.15 -6.74 25.17
CA SER A 130 -37.75 -5.77 26.09
C SER A 130 -39.16 -5.36 25.63
N ASN A 131 -39.32 -4.99 24.35
CA ASN A 131 -40.63 -4.65 23.79
C ASN A 131 -41.62 -5.82 23.91
N GLN A 132 -41.15 -7.05 23.68
CA GLN A 132 -41.99 -8.23 23.84
C GLN A 132 -42.43 -8.44 25.30
N ALA A 133 -41.54 -8.23 26.28
CA ALA A 133 -41.88 -8.30 27.70
C ALA A 133 -42.93 -7.24 28.09
N TRP A 134 -42.78 -6.00 27.60
CA TRP A 134 -43.77 -4.93 27.81
C TRP A 134 -45.14 -5.26 27.21
N LEU A 135 -45.18 -5.89 26.03
CA LEU A 135 -46.44 -6.33 25.43
C LEU A 135 -47.13 -7.42 26.28
N PHE A 136 -46.38 -8.39 26.80
CA PHE A 136 -46.95 -9.41 27.69
C PHE A 136 -47.45 -8.82 29.00
N LEU A 137 -46.71 -7.89 29.60
CA LEU A 137 -47.14 -7.18 30.80
C LEU A 137 -48.44 -6.40 30.55
N GLY A 138 -48.49 -5.64 29.45
CA GLY A 138 -49.68 -4.88 29.05
C GLY A 138 -50.91 -5.77 28.84
N LEU A 139 -50.75 -6.89 28.13
CA LEU A 139 -51.82 -7.87 27.92
C LEU A 139 -52.29 -8.51 29.23
N SER A 140 -51.37 -8.83 30.15
CA SER A 140 -51.71 -9.39 31.46
C SER A 140 -52.52 -8.40 32.29
N VAL A 141 -52.12 -7.12 32.33
CA VAL A 141 -52.84 -6.08 33.07
C VAL A 141 -54.23 -5.86 32.48
N LEU A 142 -54.34 -5.80 31.15
CA LEU A 142 -55.64 -5.68 30.46
C LEU A 142 -56.56 -6.87 30.80
N GLY A 143 -56.03 -8.09 30.80
CA GLY A 143 -56.77 -9.29 31.17
C GLY A 143 -57.27 -9.25 32.63
N CYS A 144 -56.43 -8.84 33.57
CA CYS A 144 -56.82 -8.66 34.97
C CYS A 144 -57.91 -7.59 35.12
N MET A 145 -57.80 -6.47 34.41
CA MET A 145 -58.82 -5.41 34.40
C MET A 145 -60.16 -5.92 33.85
N ALA A 146 -60.15 -6.66 32.74
CA ALA A 146 -61.36 -7.26 32.17
C ALA A 146 -62.03 -8.26 33.14
N LEU A 147 -61.24 -9.10 33.81
CA LEU A 147 -61.72 -10.02 34.85
C LEU A 147 -62.35 -9.27 36.03
N LEU A 148 -61.71 -8.21 36.52
CA LEU A 148 -62.25 -7.37 37.59
C LEU A 148 -63.57 -6.71 37.17
N LEU A 149 -63.66 -6.19 35.94
CA LEU A 149 -64.90 -5.61 35.42
C LEU A 149 -66.02 -6.66 35.30
N LEU A 150 -65.71 -7.89 34.89
CA LEU A 150 -66.67 -9.00 34.87
C LEU A 150 -67.14 -9.37 36.27
N LEU A 151 -66.24 -9.41 37.25
CA LEU A 151 -66.58 -9.69 38.65
C LEU A 151 -67.44 -8.57 39.26
N LEU A 152 -67.09 -7.31 39.02
CA LEU A 152 -67.88 -6.15 39.45
C LEU A 152 -69.26 -6.12 38.80
N SER A 153 -69.36 -6.48 37.52
CA SER A 153 -70.63 -6.64 36.81
C SER A 153 -71.49 -7.78 37.38
N GLN A 154 -70.88 -8.84 37.93
CA GLN A 154 -71.65 -9.87 38.63
C GLN A 154 -72.19 -9.40 39.97
N GLN A 155 -71.43 -8.57 40.69
CA GLN A 155 -71.74 -8.20 42.07
C GLN A 155 -72.71 -7.02 42.16
N ASN A 156 -72.84 -6.22 41.10
CA ASN A 156 -73.57 -4.96 41.11
C ASN A 156 -74.39 -4.82 39.81
N GLN A 157 -75.63 -4.28 39.86
CA GLN A 157 -76.48 -4.04 38.67
C GLN A 157 -75.96 -2.86 37.81
N VAL A 158 -74.65 -2.75 37.62
CA VAL A 158 -74.08 -1.72 36.75
C VAL A 158 -74.45 -2.08 35.32
N SER A 159 -75.18 -1.18 34.67
CA SER A 159 -75.61 -1.36 33.29
C SER A 159 -74.37 -1.47 32.38
N LEU A 160 -74.23 -2.61 31.72
CA LEU A 160 -73.17 -2.96 30.77
C LEU A 160 -72.88 -1.87 29.71
N THR A 161 -73.87 -1.03 29.43
CA THR A 161 -73.81 0.08 28.47
C THR A 161 -72.74 1.12 28.79
N LEU A 162 -72.48 1.42 30.08
CA LEU A 162 -71.60 2.54 30.44
C LEU A 162 -70.11 2.14 30.47
N THR A 163 -69.81 0.90 30.86
CA THR A 163 -68.43 0.36 30.86
C THR A 163 -68.01 -0.16 29.49
N GLY A 164 -68.93 -0.64 28.64
CA GLY A 164 -68.64 -1.13 27.29
C GLY A 164 -68.14 -0.04 26.34
N GLN A 165 -68.73 1.17 26.40
CA GLN A 165 -68.39 2.31 25.54
C GLN A 165 -66.94 2.81 25.69
N LEU A 166 -66.29 2.49 26.80
CA LEU A 166 -64.92 2.94 27.07
C LEU A 166 -63.85 2.07 26.40
N PHE A 167 -64.20 0.82 26.03
CA PHE A 167 -63.22 -0.16 25.58
C PHE A 167 -63.50 -0.74 24.19
N PHE A 168 -64.75 -0.70 23.73
CA PHE A 168 -65.15 -1.34 22.48
C PHE A 168 -65.78 -0.33 21.51
N PRO A 169 -65.55 -0.49 20.20
CA PRO A 169 -66.30 0.22 19.17
C PRO A 169 -67.81 0.01 19.33
N GLU A 170 -68.61 1.00 18.95
CA GLU A 170 -70.07 0.93 19.07
C GLU A 170 -70.65 -0.28 18.33
N GLU A 171 -70.04 -0.72 17.21
CA GLU A 171 -70.52 -1.89 16.47
C GLU A 171 -70.41 -3.18 17.30
N CYS A 172 -69.31 -3.35 18.04
CA CYS A 172 -69.09 -4.53 18.88
C CYS A 172 -70.10 -4.58 20.04
N ILE A 173 -70.41 -3.41 20.62
CA ILE A 173 -71.39 -3.29 21.71
C ILE A 173 -72.78 -3.66 21.20
N ALA A 174 -73.16 -3.16 20.02
CA ALA A 174 -74.44 -3.46 19.40
C ALA A 174 -74.61 -4.96 19.11
N GLU A 175 -73.56 -5.63 18.63
CA GLU A 175 -73.59 -7.09 18.40
C GLU A 175 -73.71 -7.88 19.71
N LEU A 176 -72.94 -7.51 20.74
CA LEU A 176 -73.01 -8.11 22.08
C LEU A 176 -74.40 -7.96 22.71
N GLU A 177 -75.01 -6.79 22.55
CA GLU A 177 -76.37 -6.54 23.04
C GLU A 177 -77.42 -7.35 22.25
N ALA A 178 -77.29 -7.42 20.93
CA ALA A 178 -78.16 -8.24 20.09
C ALA A 178 -78.04 -9.74 20.45
N LEU A 179 -76.83 -10.24 20.70
CA LEU A 179 -76.60 -11.61 21.15
C LEU A 179 -77.26 -11.87 22.52
N HIS A 180 -77.08 -10.95 23.47
CA HIS A 180 -77.70 -11.04 24.78
C HIS A 180 -79.22 -11.11 24.69
N GLN A 181 -79.84 -10.25 23.88
CA GLN A 181 -81.29 -10.24 23.65
C GLN A 181 -81.79 -11.55 23.02
N ARG A 182 -81.08 -12.06 21.98
CA ARG A 182 -81.40 -13.35 21.35
C ARG A 182 -81.36 -14.50 22.36
N MET A 183 -80.32 -14.55 23.20
CA MET A 183 -80.16 -15.60 24.20
C MET A 183 -81.23 -15.54 25.30
N LYS A 184 -81.64 -14.33 25.69
CA LYS A 184 -82.74 -14.11 26.64
C LYS A 184 -84.09 -14.59 26.07
N SER A 185 -84.32 -14.35 24.78
CA SER A 185 -85.55 -14.82 24.10
C SER A 185 -85.67 -16.35 24.03
N GLN A 186 -84.53 -17.06 24.01
CA GLN A 186 -84.48 -18.52 23.92
C GLN A 186 -84.63 -19.23 25.28
N GLN A 187 -84.91 -18.51 26.38
CA GLN A 187 -85.04 -19.06 27.75
C GLN A 187 -83.85 -19.95 28.18
N ARG A 188 -82.64 -19.65 27.71
CA ARG A 188 -81.43 -20.38 28.12
C ARG A 188 -81.06 -20.05 29.56
N PRO A 189 -80.45 -20.99 30.31
CA PRO A 189 -80.01 -20.74 31.67
C PRO A 189 -78.93 -19.64 31.69
N LEU A 190 -79.00 -18.77 32.71
CA LEU A 190 -78.14 -17.57 32.85
C LEU A 190 -76.63 -17.86 32.75
N TRP A 191 -76.16 -18.98 33.29
CA TRP A 191 -74.74 -19.35 33.22
C TRP A 191 -74.27 -19.60 31.78
N PHE A 192 -75.14 -20.14 30.92
CA PHE A 192 -74.83 -20.40 29.52
C PHE A 192 -74.76 -19.10 28.72
N ILE A 193 -75.66 -18.16 29.02
CA ILE A 193 -75.62 -16.81 28.45
C ILE A 193 -74.30 -16.12 28.80
N ARG A 194 -73.88 -16.21 30.06
CA ARG A 194 -72.62 -15.64 30.53
C ARG A 194 -71.41 -16.27 29.84
N LEU A 195 -71.35 -17.59 29.76
CA LEU A 195 -70.24 -18.29 29.11
C LEU A 195 -70.12 -17.92 27.63
N LYS A 196 -71.25 -17.87 26.93
CA LYS A 196 -71.25 -17.52 25.50
C LYS A 196 -70.86 -16.07 25.26
N MET A 197 -71.32 -15.13 26.08
CA MET A 197 -70.88 -13.73 26.02
C MET A 197 -69.37 -13.60 26.27
N LEU A 198 -68.83 -14.33 27.25
CA LEU A 198 -67.40 -14.36 27.53
C LEU A 198 -66.58 -14.88 26.34
N GLN A 199 -67.07 -15.93 25.68
CA GLN A 199 -66.44 -16.47 24.47
C GLN A 199 -66.37 -15.41 23.35
N GLU A 200 -67.49 -14.75 23.04
CA GLU A 200 -67.52 -13.72 21.98
C GLU A 200 -66.60 -12.54 22.31
N ILE A 201 -66.54 -12.11 23.57
CA ILE A 201 -65.61 -11.05 24.03
C ILE A 201 -64.15 -11.49 23.80
N VAL A 202 -63.81 -12.75 24.09
CA VAL A 202 -62.45 -13.28 23.86
C VAL A 202 -62.12 -13.36 22.37
N GLU A 203 -63.08 -13.77 21.53
CA GLU A 203 -62.90 -13.82 20.08
C GLU A 203 -62.72 -12.40 19.48
N LEU A 204 -63.49 -11.42 19.96
CA LEU A 204 -63.33 -10.01 19.61
C LEU A 204 -61.97 -9.44 20.04
N LEU A 205 -61.54 -9.71 21.27
CA LEU A 205 -60.20 -9.30 21.74
C LEU A 205 -59.09 -9.91 20.88
N TRP A 206 -59.25 -11.18 20.49
CA TRP A 206 -58.32 -11.88 19.62
C TRP A 206 -58.28 -11.25 18.22
N ALA A 207 -59.44 -10.99 17.62
CA ALA A 207 -59.55 -10.32 16.33
C ALA A 207 -58.87 -8.95 16.35
N PHE A 208 -59.08 -8.17 17.41
CA PHE A 208 -58.44 -6.87 17.59
C PHE A 208 -56.91 -6.99 17.73
N HIS A 209 -56.43 -7.99 18.47
CA HIS A 209 -55.00 -8.27 18.59
C HIS A 209 -54.36 -8.64 17.24
N VAL A 210 -55.03 -9.48 16.45
CA VAL A 210 -54.57 -9.85 15.11
C VAL A 210 -54.55 -8.63 14.19
N HIS A 211 -55.58 -7.80 14.25
CA HIS A 211 -55.67 -6.57 13.45
C HIS A 211 -54.53 -5.60 13.75
N ILE A 212 -54.25 -5.31 15.03
CA ILE A 212 -53.11 -4.47 15.43
C ILE A 212 -51.77 -5.06 14.94
N LYS A 213 -51.58 -6.38 15.03
CA LYS A 213 -50.36 -7.01 14.51
C LYS A 213 -50.25 -6.85 12.99
N PHE A 214 -51.37 -6.97 12.28
CA PHE A 214 -51.40 -6.84 10.82
C PHE A 214 -51.07 -5.42 10.38
N GLU A 215 -51.64 -4.40 11.02
CA GLU A 215 -51.30 -3.00 10.73
C GLU A 215 -49.83 -2.68 11.03
N ASN A 216 -49.28 -3.21 12.13
CA ASN A 216 -47.87 -3.03 12.46
C ASN A 216 -46.91 -3.75 11.48
N LEU A 217 -47.37 -4.83 10.84
CA LEU A 217 -46.60 -5.51 9.79
C LEU A 217 -46.66 -4.77 8.45
N TRP A 218 -47.73 -4.01 8.21
CA TRP A 218 -47.96 -3.37 6.91
C TRP A 218 -47.49 -1.91 6.83
N LEU A 219 -47.18 -1.28 7.97
CA LEU A 219 -46.55 0.04 7.95
C LEU A 219 -45.14 -0.09 7.35
N PRO A 220 -44.88 0.44 6.13
CA PRO A 220 -43.53 0.44 5.57
C PRO A 220 -42.64 1.20 6.55
N GLY A 221 -41.58 0.52 7.02
CA GLY A 221 -40.68 1.06 8.01
C GLY A 221 -40.28 2.48 7.63
N LYS A 222 -40.65 3.44 8.50
CA LYS A 222 -40.47 4.90 8.33
C LYS A 222 -38.99 5.35 8.26
N ASN A 223 -38.08 4.42 7.97
CA ASN A 223 -36.65 4.63 7.77
C ASN A 223 -36.23 4.60 6.30
N SER A 224 -37.17 4.54 5.34
CA SER A 224 -36.88 4.82 3.93
C SER A 224 -36.85 6.34 3.65
N LYS A 225 -36.01 7.08 4.37
CA LYS A 225 -35.52 8.39 3.94
C LYS A 225 -34.10 8.13 3.43
N MET A 226 -33.95 8.10 2.11
CA MET A 226 -33.54 9.26 1.30
C MET A 226 -32.02 9.43 1.39
N ASP A 227 -31.32 8.54 0.67
CA ASP A 227 -30.06 8.91 0.05
C ASP A 227 -30.44 9.52 -1.32
N GLU A 228 -30.61 10.84 -1.35
CA GLU A 228 -30.38 11.68 -2.54
C GLU A 228 -28.96 12.24 -2.46
#